data_AF-A0A934FXI1-F1
#
_entry.id   AF-A0A934FXI1-F1
#
_cell.length_a   1.000
_cell.length_b   1.000
_cell.length_c   1.000
_cell.angle_alpha   90.00
_cell.angle_beta   90.00
_cell.angle_gamma   90.00
#
_symmetry.space_group_name_H-M   'P 1'
#
loop_
_entity.id
_entity.type
_entity.pdbx_description
1 polymer ?
#
loop_
_entity_poly.entity_id
_entity_poly.type
_entity_poly.pdbx_seq_one_letter_code
_entity_poly.pdbx_strand_id
1 'polypeptide(L)'
;MKRKRDVECPHCGAIFRAGRLACPDCGSDAQTGWQEQEEIDYQALDLDVPGYGEEAAAPRRSRRNRLVALVIVLAMVLALLLAVALR
;
A
#
# COMPACT_ATOMS: atom_id res chain seq x y z
N MET A 1 2.67 29.50 43.50
CA MET A 1 2.79 28.84 42.19
C MET A 1 1.68 27.80 42.02
N LYS A 2 0.81 27.93 41.01
CA LYS A 2 -0.13 26.84 40.64
C LYS A 2 0.70 25.68 40.05
N ARG A 3 0.61 24.48 40.65
CA ARG A 3 1.25 23.28 40.07
C ARG A 3 0.63 23.03 38.69
N LYS A 4 1.46 22.99 37.65
CA LYS A 4 0.99 22.63 36.31
C LYS A 4 0.70 21.12 36.28
N ARG A 5 -0.49 20.77 35.80
CA ARG A 5 -0.94 19.38 35.58
C ARG A 5 -0.11 18.75 34.47
N ASP A 6 0.00 17.42 34.50
CA ASP A 6 0.55 16.65 33.39
C ASP A 6 -0.52 16.50 32.30
N VAL A 7 -0.08 16.49 31.05
CA VAL A 7 -0.91 16.36 29.83
C VAL A 7 -0.26 15.35 28.90
N GLU A 8 -1.07 14.70 28.07
CA GLU A 8 -0.63 13.74 27.06
C GLU A 8 -0.57 14.41 25.67
N CYS A 9 0.46 14.12 24.90
CA CYS A 9 0.58 14.57 23.51
C CYS A 9 -0.45 13.83 22.64
N PRO A 10 -1.41 14.51 21.97
CA PRO A 10 -2.36 13.84 21.09
C PRO A 10 -1.71 13.22 19.84
N HIS A 11 -0.51 13.67 19.47
CA HIS A 11 0.22 13.15 18.30
C HIS A 11 1.04 11.88 18.60
N CYS A 12 1.70 11.78 19.76
CA CYS A 12 2.61 10.66 20.08
C CYS A 12 2.36 9.96 21.43
N GLY A 13 1.45 10.46 22.26
CA GLY A 13 1.15 9.89 23.58
C GLY A 13 2.14 10.26 24.71
N ALA A 14 3.16 11.10 24.46
CA ALA A 14 4.11 11.49 25.49
C ALA A 14 3.45 12.33 26.60
N ILE A 15 3.76 12.04 27.87
CA ILE A 15 3.22 12.77 29.03
C ILE A 15 4.21 13.85 29.50
N PHE A 16 3.77 15.09 29.60
CA PHE A 16 4.61 16.21 30.05
C PHE A 16 3.81 17.31 30.79
N ARG A 17 4.51 18.24 31.43
CA ARG A 17 3.89 19.36 32.17
C ARG A 17 3.18 20.32 31.23
N ALA A 18 1.95 20.70 31.58
CA ALA A 18 1.13 21.63 30.80
C ALA A 18 1.83 22.97 30.51
N GLY A 19 1.45 23.61 29.41
CA GLY A 19 1.92 24.95 29.03
C GLY A 19 3.33 24.97 28.44
N ARG A 20 3.75 23.87 27.79
CA ARG A 20 4.84 23.89 26.81
C ARG A 20 4.32 24.39 25.46
N LEU A 21 5.22 24.93 24.64
CA LEU A 21 4.90 25.38 23.28
C LEU A 21 4.90 24.22 22.26
N ALA A 22 5.61 23.14 22.57
CA ALA A 22 5.71 21.94 21.73
C ALA A 22 5.97 20.70 22.60
N CYS A 23 5.73 19.52 22.03
CA CYS A 23 5.99 18.23 22.66
C CYS A 23 7.52 18.03 22.80
N PRO A 24 8.04 17.73 24.00
CA PRO A 24 9.48 17.52 24.18
C PRO A 24 10.00 16.23 23.54
N ASP A 25 9.11 15.35 23.08
CA ASP A 25 9.46 14.03 22.53
C ASP A 25 9.39 14.03 20.99
N CYS A 26 8.25 14.41 20.41
CA CYS A 26 8.03 14.40 18.96
C CYS A 26 8.07 15.78 18.29
N GLY A 27 8.18 16.86 19.05
CA GLY A 27 8.21 18.23 18.52
C GLY A 27 6.86 18.79 18.04
N SER A 28 5.79 17.99 17.99
CA SER A 28 4.45 18.45 17.58
C SER A 28 3.93 19.57 18.49
N ASP A 29 3.18 20.48 17.90
CA ASP A 29 2.66 21.69 18.53
C ASP A 29 1.22 22.01 18.08
N ALA A 30 0.73 23.19 18.44
CA ALA A 30 -0.59 23.69 18.07
C ALA A 30 -0.86 23.81 16.56
N GLN A 31 0.15 23.68 15.70
CA GLN A 31 0.00 23.77 14.24
C GLN A 31 0.25 22.44 13.53
N THR A 32 0.91 21.50 14.20
CA THR A 32 1.43 20.28 13.56
C THR A 32 0.90 18.99 14.19
N GLY A 33 0.17 19.07 15.30
CA GLY A 33 -0.43 17.86 15.87
C GLY A 33 -1.26 18.01 17.15
N TRP A 34 -1.46 19.22 17.68
CA TRP A 34 -2.32 19.47 18.85
C TRP A 34 -3.65 20.17 18.48
N GLN A 35 -3.99 20.20 17.20
CA GLN A 35 -5.26 20.71 16.69
C GLN A 35 -6.40 19.73 16.97
N GLU A 36 -7.62 20.25 17.05
CA GLU A 36 -8.83 19.40 17.11
C GLU A 36 -9.08 18.75 15.75
N GLN A 37 -9.77 17.60 15.72
CA GLN A 37 -9.98 16.85 14.47
C GLN A 37 -10.73 17.68 13.42
N GLU A 38 -11.61 18.57 13.87
CA GLU A 38 -12.36 19.50 13.03
C GLU A 38 -11.49 20.60 12.40
N GLU A 39 -10.33 20.90 12.98
CA GLU A 39 -9.38 21.89 12.47
C GLU A 39 -8.40 21.31 11.44
N ILE A 40 -8.29 19.98 11.35
CA ILE A 40 -7.37 19.30 10.43
C ILE A 40 -7.97 19.31 9.02
N ASP A 41 -7.37 20.09 8.13
CA ASP A 41 -7.67 20.07 6.69
C ASP A 41 -7.05 18.82 6.04
N TYR A 42 -7.82 17.73 5.97
CA TYR A 42 -7.43 16.53 5.26
C TYR A 42 -7.53 16.74 3.75
N GLN A 43 -6.40 17.08 3.15
CA GLN A 43 -6.29 17.14 1.70
C GLN A 43 -6.13 15.73 1.14
N ALA A 44 -7.22 15.18 0.61
CA ALA A 44 -7.17 13.97 -0.19
C ALA A 44 -6.44 14.29 -1.51
N LEU A 45 -5.26 13.70 -1.69
CA LEU A 45 -4.54 13.77 -2.94
C LEU A 45 -5.08 12.68 -3.86
N ASP A 46 -5.67 13.08 -4.98
CA ASP A 46 -6.02 12.15 -6.06
C ASP A 46 -4.76 11.85 -6.85
N LEU A 47 -4.03 10.82 -6.41
CA LEU A 47 -2.80 10.38 -7.05
C LEU A 47 -3.16 9.36 -8.13
N ASP A 48 -3.07 9.77 -9.39
CA ASP A 48 -3.14 8.86 -10.54
C ASP A 48 -1.81 8.07 -10.62
N VAL A 49 -1.67 7.07 -9.74
CA VAL A 49 -0.51 6.18 -9.68
C VAL A 49 -0.81 4.95 -10.55
N PRO A 50 -0.10 4.77 -11.69
CA PRO A 50 -0.31 3.61 -12.54
C PRO A 50 -0.09 2.30 -11.75
N GLY A 51 -1.17 1.53 -11.56
CA GLY A 51 -1.14 0.23 -10.88
C GLY A 51 -1.58 0.22 -9.42
N TYR A 52 -2.10 1.33 -8.86
CA TYR A 52 -2.76 1.32 -7.55
C TYR A 52 -4.23 1.72 -7.68
N GLY A 53 -5.09 0.71 -7.87
CA GLY A 53 -6.54 0.81 -8.00
C GLY A 53 -7.15 -0.59 -8.16
N GLU A 54 -8.47 -0.76 -7.97
CA GLU A 54 -9.24 -2.00 -8.22
C GLU A 54 -9.32 -2.38 -9.71
N GLU A 55 -8.18 -2.33 -10.39
CA GLU A 55 -8.03 -2.94 -11.70
C GLU A 55 -7.77 -4.41 -11.44
N ALA A 56 -8.85 -5.21 -11.47
CA ALA A 56 -8.82 -6.66 -11.53
C ALA A 56 -7.65 -7.08 -12.43
N ALA A 57 -6.57 -7.56 -11.79
CA ALA A 57 -5.29 -7.72 -12.43
C ALA A 57 -5.47 -8.51 -13.72
N ALA A 58 -5.40 -7.84 -14.87
CA ALA A 58 -5.53 -8.51 -16.15
C ALA A 58 -4.48 -9.62 -16.16
N PRO A 59 -4.86 -10.89 -16.39
CA PRO A 59 -3.94 -12.00 -16.24
C PRO A 59 -2.76 -11.74 -17.16
N ARG A 60 -1.58 -11.55 -16.56
CA ARG A 60 -0.31 -11.40 -17.28
C ARG A 60 -0.07 -12.71 -18.02
N ARG A 61 -0.66 -12.86 -19.22
CA ARG A 61 -0.46 -14.01 -20.09
C ARG A 61 0.93 -13.86 -20.70
N SER A 62 1.92 -14.18 -19.87
CA SER A 62 3.34 -14.23 -20.20
C SER A 62 3.51 -14.92 -21.54
N ARG A 63 4.23 -14.28 -22.47
CA ARG A 63 4.56 -14.86 -23.79
C ARG A 63 5.15 -16.27 -23.64
N ARG A 64 5.87 -16.53 -22.53
CA ARG A 64 6.41 -17.85 -22.18
C ARG A 64 5.32 -18.92 -22.07
N ASN A 65 4.19 -18.63 -21.42
CA ASN A 65 3.10 -19.61 -21.24
C ASN A 65 2.41 -19.93 -22.57
N ARG A 66 2.31 -18.95 -23.48
CA ARG A 66 1.78 -19.20 -24.83
C ARG A 66 2.71 -20.07 -25.67
N LEU A 67 4.03 -19.85 -25.58
CA LEU A 67 5.03 -20.67 -26.26
C LEU A 67 5.05 -22.11 -25.72
N VAL A 68 5.02 -22.28 -24.40
CA VAL A 68 4.96 -23.62 -23.78
C VAL A 68 3.70 -24.37 -24.21
N ALA A 69 2.54 -23.71 -24.21
CA ALA A 69 1.29 -24.33 -24.67
C ALA A 69 1.37 -24.77 -26.15
N LEU A 70 1.95 -23.92 -27.02
CA LEU A 70 2.13 -24.24 -28.44
C LEU A 70 3.04 -25.45 -28.63
N VAL A 71 4.18 -25.50 -27.93
CA VAL A 71 5.11 -26.64 -27.98
C VAL A 71 4.44 -27.93 -27.52
N ILE A 72 3.66 -27.90 -26.44
CA ILE A 72 2.93 -29.08 -25.94
C ILE A 72 1.92 -29.58 -26.99
N VAL A 73 1.13 -28.67 -27.59
CA VAL A 73 0.17 -29.04 -28.62
C VAL A 73 0.87 -29.63 -29.84
N LEU A 74 1.97 -29.03 -30.30
CA LEU A 74 2.74 -29.52 -31.44
C LEU A 74 3.32 -30.92 -31.16
N ALA A 75 3.87 -31.14 -29.96
CA ALA A 75 4.39 -32.44 -29.54
C ALA A 75 3.30 -33.51 -29.49
N MET A 76 2.12 -33.18 -28.97
CA MET A 76 0.96 -34.08 -28.92
C MET A 76 0.50 -34.49 -30.33
N VAL A 77 0.40 -33.53 -31.25
CA VAL A 77 0.03 -33.78 -32.65
C VAL A 77 1.06 -34.67 -33.32
N LEU A 78 2.35 -34.38 -33.15
CA LEU A 78 3.43 -35.18 -33.73
C LEU A 78 3.42 -36.63 -33.20
N ALA A 79 3.24 -36.80 -31.88
CA ALA A 79 3.14 -38.13 -31.27
C ALA A 79 1.94 -38.93 -31.79
N LEU A 80 0.79 -38.28 -31.98
CA LEU A 80 -0.40 -38.91 -32.55
C LEU A 80 -0.17 -39.36 -34.00
N LEU A 81 0.45 -38.50 -34.82
CA LEU A 81 0.77 -38.83 -36.22
C LEU A 81 1.72 -40.01 -36.32
N LEU A 82 2.75 -40.06 -35.47
CA LEU A 82 3.67 -41.20 -35.38
C LEU A 82 2.92 -42.47 -34.95
N ALA A 83 2.06 -42.39 -33.93
CA ALA A 83 1.29 -43.55 -33.47
C ALA A 83 0.32 -44.10 -34.53
N VAL A 84 -0.19 -43.25 -35.42
CA VAL A 84 -1.01 -43.67 -36.58
C VAL A 84 -0.14 -44.25 -37.69
N ALA A 85 1.03 -43.65 -37.97
CA ALA A 85 1.94 -44.11 -39.02
C ALA A 85 2.69 -45.42 -38.67
N LEU A 86 2.85 -45.72 -37.37
CA LEU A 86 3.45 -46.96 -36.87
C LEU A 86 2.42 -48.07 -36.58
N ARG A 87 1.14 -47.83 -36.86
CA ARG A 87 0.04 -48.81 -36.78
C ARG A 87 -0.22 -49.44 -38.13
#